data_AF-A0AAQ3PFF6-F1
#
_entry.id   AF-A0AAQ3PFF6-F1
#
_cell.length_a   1.000
_cell.length_b   1.000
_cell.length_c   1.000
_cell.angle_alpha   90.00
_cell.angle_beta   90.00
_cell.angle_gamma   90.00
#
_symmetry.space_group_name_H-M   'P 1'
#
loop_
_entity.id
_entity.type
_entity.pdbx_description
1 polymer ?
#
loop_
_entity_poly.entity_id
_entity_poly.type
_entity_poly.pdbx_seq_one_letter_code
_entity_poly.pdbx_strand_id
1 'polypeptide(L)'
;MHLRLVKAATNGSVEEMERLVNDENEAVLLGETERRSNCLHIASIYGHTDFCARVLQRLINSRDPSSVSSLLSATNSDGGTPLLTAVKNGRESLARQLLLREYVGHRLNGAIQSRDDRHEGNVLHYAIRNGNVELALDLIQAEPALSGHTNNNNESPMFVAVLRGRGFDRVYTRLLGIEGSAYNGTNGSNALHAAVKYNHEDFARQLVQQRADVARDLARQEDGKGDTPMHLTAHFNRVKILEVMLNFDQSLGYVTSRSNGDVPLLFSAASRGHVEFARALLKHCPDAPYSNNTGKTCLHEAVYHNQMEFVQFILEENSSLRKLVNMQFKVEVERTVRHDDRVEVVRGLQYSDTALHLAVEKCNPKMVRALLHHPDIDITNKIFWLILDKDSRAETDIYNLHEEIKNKVINASREAIKSLTETYTGNTSLVAILIATITFAAAFTLTGGYSSSAESEGLPIMARKVAFQAFLIFDTLGMCSSLAVAFICVIARWMDFEFLLHCRSLTKKLMWFAYMTTTLAFATGLYTVLSPRVHWLAVAICVLSVSLPILITLIGEWPILLLRLRYHKPFNANFIEM
;
A
#
# COMPACT_ATOMS: atom_id res chain seq x y z
N MET A 1 16.96 -0.33 -52.44
CA MET A 1 15.55 -0.66 -52.77
C MET A 1 14.93 0.47 -53.58
N HIS A 2 14.12 0.16 -54.60
CA HIS A 2 13.48 1.16 -55.45
C HIS A 2 12.51 2.06 -54.64
N LEU A 3 12.57 3.39 -54.82
CA LEU A 3 11.76 4.33 -54.03
C LEU A 3 10.24 4.11 -54.22
N ARG A 4 9.81 3.71 -55.43
CA ARG A 4 8.42 3.33 -55.70
C ARG A 4 7.97 2.13 -54.85
N LEU A 5 8.82 1.11 -54.67
CA LEU A 5 8.51 -0.04 -53.83
C LEU A 5 8.41 0.34 -52.36
N VAL A 6 9.29 1.22 -51.87
CA VAL A 6 9.19 1.77 -50.51
C VAL A 6 7.84 2.44 -50.30
N LYS A 7 7.42 3.33 -51.22
CA LYS A 7 6.13 4.02 -51.13
C LYS A 7 4.94 3.06 -51.21
N ALA A 8 5.00 2.08 -52.12
CA ALA A 8 3.98 1.06 -52.25
C ALA A 8 3.84 0.23 -50.97
N ALA A 9 4.95 -0.23 -50.37
CA ALA A 9 4.95 -0.97 -49.12
C ALA A 9 4.50 -0.14 -47.91
N THR A 10 4.84 1.16 -47.87
CA THR A 10 4.36 2.07 -46.82
C THR A 10 2.85 2.31 -46.90
N ASN A 11 2.31 2.45 -48.12
CA ASN A 11 0.90 2.72 -48.35
C ASN A 11 0.03 1.45 -48.47
N GLY A 12 0.65 0.27 -48.58
CA GLY A 12 -0.03 -0.98 -48.86
C GLY A 12 -0.59 -1.09 -50.28
N SER A 13 -0.11 -0.29 -51.24
CA SER A 13 -0.64 -0.29 -52.61
C SER A 13 -0.12 -1.48 -53.40
N VAL A 14 -1.01 -2.47 -53.58
CA VAL A 14 -0.75 -3.64 -54.41
C VAL A 14 -0.62 -3.23 -55.88
N GLU A 15 -1.42 -2.28 -56.36
CA GLU A 15 -1.42 -1.87 -57.77
C GLU A 15 -0.10 -1.23 -58.18
N GLU A 16 0.48 -0.39 -57.32
CA GLU A 16 1.77 0.25 -57.57
C GLU A 16 2.92 -0.77 -57.55
N MET A 17 2.86 -1.74 -56.63
CA MET A 17 3.83 -2.83 -56.56
C MET A 17 3.73 -3.74 -57.80
N GLU A 18 2.53 -4.10 -58.24
CA GLU A 18 2.31 -4.90 -59.45
C GLU A 18 2.77 -4.16 -60.71
N ARG A 19 2.50 -2.85 -60.81
CA ARG A 19 3.03 -2.03 -61.91
C ARG A 19 4.56 -2.04 -61.93
N LEU A 20 5.20 -1.89 -60.78
CA LEU A 20 6.66 -1.92 -60.69
C LEU A 20 7.25 -3.30 -61.05
N VAL A 21 6.62 -4.40 -60.62
CA VAL A 21 7.05 -5.76 -60.98
C VAL A 21 6.91 -6.00 -62.49
N ASN A 22 5.85 -5.49 -63.12
CA ASN A 22 5.66 -5.58 -64.57
C ASN A 22 6.62 -4.68 -65.38
N ASP A 23 6.95 -3.49 -64.84
CA ASP A 23 7.89 -2.55 -65.48
C ASP A 23 9.34 -3.09 -65.45
N GLU A 24 9.71 -3.80 -64.38
CA GLU A 24 11.06 -4.37 -64.20
C GLU A 24 11.03 -5.90 -64.19
N ASN A 25 11.09 -6.53 -63.00
CA ASN A 25 10.99 -7.97 -62.77
C ASN A 25 10.78 -8.22 -61.25
N GLU A 26 10.42 -9.44 -60.87
CA GLU A 26 10.19 -9.90 -59.48
C GLU A 26 11.41 -9.68 -58.56
N ALA A 27 12.61 -9.63 -59.11
CA ALA A 27 13.84 -9.34 -58.36
C ALA A 27 13.80 -7.98 -57.62
N VAL A 28 12.97 -7.03 -58.08
CA VAL A 28 12.79 -5.73 -57.39
C VAL A 28 12.26 -5.89 -55.97
N LEU A 29 11.47 -6.95 -55.71
CA LEU A 29 10.85 -7.24 -54.41
C LEU A 29 11.87 -7.67 -53.35
N LEU A 30 13.02 -8.20 -53.78
CA LEU A 30 14.13 -8.62 -52.91
C LEU A 30 15.06 -7.47 -52.51
N GLY A 31 14.78 -6.24 -52.99
CA GLY A 31 15.58 -5.08 -52.65
C GLY A 31 15.53 -4.73 -51.17
N GLU A 32 16.66 -4.26 -50.62
CA GLU A 32 16.77 -3.77 -49.25
C GLU A 32 17.01 -2.25 -49.20
N THR A 33 16.51 -1.60 -48.15
CA THR A 33 16.84 -0.21 -47.83
C THR A 33 18.21 -0.09 -47.18
N GLU A 34 18.72 1.13 -47.01
CA GLU A 34 19.97 1.38 -46.24
C GLU A 34 19.90 0.84 -44.79
N ARG A 35 18.69 0.72 -44.24
CA ARG A 35 18.45 0.11 -42.92
C ARG A 35 18.23 -1.41 -42.98
N ARG A 36 18.62 -2.07 -44.08
CA ARG A 36 18.44 -3.52 -44.30
C ARG A 36 16.97 -3.98 -44.25
N SER A 37 16.01 -3.07 -44.27
CA SER A 37 14.59 -3.41 -44.33
C SER A 37 14.19 -3.71 -45.76
N ASN A 38 13.61 -4.89 -45.98
CA ASN A 38 12.93 -5.24 -47.23
C ASN A 38 11.47 -4.75 -47.25
N CYS A 39 10.76 -4.95 -48.36
CA CYS A 39 9.39 -4.48 -48.52
C CYS A 39 8.40 -5.07 -47.49
N LEU A 40 8.60 -6.33 -47.04
CA LEU A 40 7.77 -6.95 -46.01
C LEU A 40 8.00 -6.33 -44.63
N HIS A 41 9.22 -5.93 -44.27
CA HIS A 41 9.46 -5.20 -43.02
C HIS A 41 8.65 -3.89 -43.00
N ILE A 42 8.68 -3.13 -44.10
CA ILE A 42 7.97 -1.85 -44.20
C ILE A 42 6.46 -2.07 -44.10
N ALA A 43 5.91 -3.00 -44.90
CA ALA A 43 4.50 -3.34 -44.85
C ALA A 43 4.08 -3.87 -43.45
N SER A 44 4.98 -4.56 -42.75
CA SER A 44 4.76 -5.09 -41.39
C SER A 44 4.68 -4.01 -40.32
N ILE A 45 5.32 -2.86 -40.49
CA ILE A 45 5.16 -1.72 -39.58
C ILE A 45 3.72 -1.20 -39.62
N TYR A 46 3.12 -1.17 -40.80
CA TYR A 46 1.79 -0.59 -41.03
C TYR A 46 0.65 -1.63 -41.00
N GLY A 47 0.97 -2.93 -41.14
CA GLY A 47 0.00 -4.01 -41.05
C GLY A 47 -0.71 -4.33 -42.38
N HIS A 48 -0.06 -4.09 -43.51
CA HIS A 48 -0.65 -4.28 -44.85
C HIS A 48 -0.68 -5.75 -45.26
N THR A 49 -1.72 -6.47 -44.81
CA THR A 49 -1.85 -7.92 -45.02
C THR A 49 -1.95 -8.31 -46.49
N ASP A 50 -2.79 -7.63 -47.27
CA ASP A 50 -2.98 -7.92 -48.70
C ASP A 50 -1.72 -7.65 -49.51
N PHE A 51 -0.99 -6.59 -49.17
CA PHE A 51 0.30 -6.28 -49.78
C PHE A 51 1.31 -7.40 -49.54
N CYS A 52 1.49 -7.82 -48.28
CA CYS A 52 2.39 -8.91 -47.93
C CYS A 52 1.97 -10.21 -48.62
N ALA A 53 0.68 -10.54 -48.63
CA ALA A 53 0.16 -11.74 -49.26
C ALA A 53 0.45 -11.75 -50.76
N ARG A 54 0.27 -10.61 -51.45
CA ARG A 54 0.56 -10.53 -52.89
C ARG A 54 2.05 -10.63 -53.20
N VAL A 55 2.91 -10.00 -52.41
CA VAL A 55 4.38 -10.13 -52.56
C VAL A 55 4.79 -11.60 -52.45
N LEU A 56 4.31 -12.30 -51.42
CA LEU A 56 4.62 -13.71 -51.20
C LEU A 56 4.06 -14.59 -52.32
N GLN A 57 2.82 -14.37 -52.76
CA GLN A 57 2.21 -15.11 -53.87
C GLN A 57 3.01 -14.96 -55.17
N ARG A 58 3.50 -13.75 -55.49
CA ARG A 58 4.36 -13.53 -56.65
C ARG A 58 5.65 -14.36 -56.56
N LEU A 59 6.32 -14.30 -55.42
CA LEU A 59 7.57 -15.02 -55.23
C LEU A 59 7.41 -16.54 -55.17
N ILE A 60 6.29 -17.06 -54.65
CA ILE A 60 5.96 -18.50 -54.69
C ILE A 60 5.78 -18.99 -56.13
N ASN A 61 5.17 -18.17 -56.99
CA ASN A 61 4.97 -18.48 -58.40
C ASN A 61 6.22 -18.21 -59.27
N SER A 62 7.26 -17.60 -58.69
CA SER A 62 8.52 -17.33 -59.37
C SER A 62 9.32 -18.61 -59.63
N ARG A 63 10.32 -18.53 -60.51
CA ARG A 63 11.21 -19.66 -60.82
C ARG A 63 12.13 -20.06 -59.67
N ASP A 64 12.26 -19.23 -58.63
CA ASP A 64 13.17 -19.45 -57.50
C ASP A 64 12.42 -19.52 -56.16
N PRO A 65 12.09 -20.73 -55.68
CA PRO A 65 11.42 -20.92 -54.39
C PRO A 65 12.23 -20.43 -53.18
N SER A 66 13.56 -20.29 -53.32
CA SER A 66 14.43 -19.85 -52.22
C SER A 66 14.29 -18.36 -51.91
N SER A 67 13.81 -17.57 -52.88
CA SER A 67 13.57 -16.14 -52.75
C SER A 67 12.58 -15.80 -51.62
N VAL A 68 11.53 -16.61 -51.41
CA VAL A 68 10.57 -16.43 -50.30
C VAL A 68 11.26 -16.62 -48.96
N SER A 69 12.03 -17.71 -48.82
CA SER A 69 12.75 -18.01 -47.58
C SER A 69 13.79 -16.93 -47.27
N SER A 70 14.51 -16.45 -48.28
CA SER A 70 15.46 -15.34 -48.17
C SER A 70 14.76 -14.07 -47.67
N LEU A 71 13.62 -13.70 -48.26
CA LEU A 71 12.89 -12.48 -47.89
C LEU A 71 12.28 -12.54 -46.48
N LEU A 72 11.77 -13.70 -46.07
CA LEU A 72 11.22 -13.92 -44.72
C LEU A 72 12.32 -14.03 -43.65
N SER A 73 13.47 -14.63 -43.98
CA SER A 73 14.57 -14.81 -43.02
C SER A 73 15.46 -13.57 -42.86
N ALA A 74 15.41 -12.62 -43.79
CA ALA A 74 16.16 -11.39 -43.73
C ALA A 74 15.84 -10.57 -42.46
N THR A 75 16.88 -9.99 -41.85
CA THR A 75 16.78 -9.13 -40.66
C THR A 75 17.08 -7.68 -41.02
N ASN A 76 16.28 -6.75 -40.52
CA ASN A 76 16.56 -5.31 -40.64
C ASN A 76 17.71 -4.85 -39.72
N SER A 77 18.00 -3.54 -39.71
CA SER A 77 19.03 -2.92 -38.86
C SER A 77 18.76 -3.00 -37.35
N ASP A 78 17.56 -3.38 -36.94
CA ASP A 78 17.20 -3.63 -35.54
C ASP A 78 17.21 -5.14 -35.22
N GLY A 79 17.78 -5.99 -36.08
CA GLY A 79 17.86 -7.45 -35.92
C GLY A 79 16.55 -8.19 -36.16
N GLY A 80 15.46 -7.46 -36.41
CA GLY A 80 14.12 -8.02 -36.53
C GLY A 80 13.81 -8.55 -37.92
N THR A 81 13.19 -9.71 -38.00
CA THR A 81 12.55 -10.24 -39.22
C THR A 81 11.22 -9.52 -39.52
N PRO A 82 10.59 -9.73 -40.70
CA PRO A 82 9.25 -9.22 -40.98
C PRO A 82 8.22 -9.65 -39.93
N LEU A 83 8.24 -10.92 -39.50
CA LEU A 83 7.36 -11.42 -38.44
C LEU A 83 7.58 -10.69 -37.11
N LEU A 84 8.83 -10.61 -36.65
CA LEU A 84 9.16 -9.88 -35.41
C LEU A 84 8.76 -8.40 -35.51
N THR A 85 8.95 -7.78 -36.67
CA THR A 85 8.55 -6.39 -36.92
C THR A 85 7.03 -6.21 -36.85
N ALA A 86 6.25 -7.11 -37.47
CA ALA A 86 4.79 -7.08 -37.39
C ALA A 86 4.30 -7.21 -35.95
N VAL A 87 4.84 -8.18 -35.20
CA VAL A 87 4.45 -8.42 -33.81
C VAL A 87 4.85 -7.26 -32.91
N LYS A 88 6.07 -6.73 -33.03
CA LYS A 88 6.55 -5.56 -32.27
C LYS A 88 5.66 -4.33 -32.45
N ASN A 89 5.12 -4.13 -33.65
CA ASN A 89 4.19 -3.04 -33.97
C ASN A 89 2.70 -3.39 -33.73
N GLY A 90 2.40 -4.53 -33.08
CA GLY A 90 1.04 -4.91 -32.72
C GLY A 90 0.15 -5.33 -33.90
N ARG A 91 0.74 -5.71 -35.04
CA ARG A 91 -0.01 -6.12 -36.24
C ARG A 91 -0.40 -7.60 -36.16
N GLU A 92 -1.31 -7.91 -35.24
CA GLU A 92 -1.72 -9.28 -34.94
C GLU A 92 -2.24 -10.02 -36.19
N SER A 93 -3.17 -9.44 -36.95
CA SER A 93 -3.78 -10.10 -38.10
C SER A 93 -2.73 -10.50 -39.14
N LEU A 94 -1.84 -9.57 -39.52
CA LEU A 94 -0.75 -9.85 -40.46
C LEU A 94 0.20 -10.92 -39.89
N ALA A 95 0.59 -10.79 -38.62
CA ALA A 95 1.54 -11.71 -37.99
C ALA A 95 0.97 -13.13 -37.87
N ARG A 96 -0.26 -13.27 -37.38
CA ARG A 96 -0.89 -14.55 -37.07
C ARG A 96 -1.48 -15.23 -38.31
N GLN A 97 -2.22 -14.49 -39.14
CA GLN A 97 -2.99 -15.08 -40.24
C GLN A 97 -2.14 -15.34 -41.48
N LEU A 98 -1.04 -14.59 -41.67
CA LEU A 98 -0.16 -14.72 -42.82
C LEU A 98 1.25 -15.13 -42.39
N LEU A 99 2.01 -14.22 -41.78
CA LEU A 99 3.47 -14.41 -41.64
C LEU A 99 3.82 -15.68 -40.85
N LEU A 100 3.23 -15.93 -39.68
CA LEU A 100 3.54 -17.12 -38.90
C LEU A 100 3.29 -18.42 -39.68
N ARG A 101 2.21 -18.49 -40.46
CA ARG A 101 1.91 -19.66 -41.29
C ARG A 101 2.96 -19.90 -42.36
N GLU A 102 3.42 -18.82 -43.00
CA GLU A 102 4.46 -18.88 -44.03
C GLU A 102 5.82 -19.29 -43.44
N TYR A 103 6.19 -18.77 -42.27
CA TYR A 103 7.42 -19.21 -41.59
C TYR A 103 7.38 -20.69 -41.22
N VAL A 104 6.23 -21.17 -40.71
CA VAL A 104 6.05 -22.60 -40.39
C VAL A 104 6.04 -23.45 -41.65
N GLY A 105 5.34 -23.03 -42.71
CA GLY A 105 5.25 -23.73 -43.99
C GLY A 105 6.62 -23.87 -44.68
N HIS A 106 7.46 -22.84 -44.59
CA HIS A 106 8.82 -22.84 -45.12
C HIS A 106 9.89 -23.37 -44.14
N ARG A 107 9.48 -23.87 -42.96
CA ARG A 107 10.39 -24.42 -41.92
C ARG A 107 11.47 -23.44 -41.46
N LEU A 108 11.10 -22.16 -41.34
CA LEU A 108 12.00 -21.08 -40.96
C LEU A 108 12.10 -20.87 -39.45
N ASN A 109 12.16 -21.96 -38.68
CA ASN A 109 12.19 -21.97 -37.22
C ASN A 109 13.31 -21.07 -36.64
N GLY A 110 14.51 -21.10 -37.24
CA GLY A 110 15.61 -20.22 -36.85
C GLY A 110 15.30 -18.73 -37.04
N ALA A 111 14.52 -18.36 -38.06
CA ALA A 111 14.12 -16.97 -38.28
C ALA A 111 12.99 -16.53 -37.31
N ILE A 112 12.11 -17.45 -36.88
CA ILE A 112 11.11 -17.18 -35.83
C ILE A 112 11.82 -16.81 -34.51
N GLN A 113 12.94 -17.46 -34.22
CA GLN A 113 13.77 -17.20 -33.03
C GLN A 113 14.58 -15.89 -33.11
N SER A 114 14.44 -15.10 -34.18
CA SER A 114 15.08 -13.77 -34.29
C SER A 114 14.76 -12.89 -33.07
N ARG A 115 15.74 -12.06 -32.71
CA ARG A 115 15.70 -11.18 -31.55
C ARG A 115 15.91 -9.76 -32.03
N ASP A 116 15.26 -8.81 -31.37
CA ASP A 116 15.51 -7.41 -31.65
C ASP A 116 16.83 -6.98 -31.00
N ASP A 117 17.65 -6.19 -31.68
CA ASP A 117 18.98 -5.82 -31.18
C ASP A 117 18.91 -4.86 -29.97
N ARG A 118 17.80 -4.12 -29.79
CA ARG A 118 17.70 -3.06 -28.76
C ARG A 118 17.35 -3.62 -27.39
N HIS A 119 16.41 -4.56 -27.35
CA HIS A 119 15.90 -5.15 -26.12
C HIS A 119 16.19 -6.64 -26.02
N GLU A 120 16.74 -7.26 -27.07
CA GLU A 120 16.95 -8.71 -27.17
C GLU A 120 15.68 -9.56 -26.94
N GLY A 121 14.51 -8.94 -27.15
CA GLY A 121 13.22 -9.60 -27.08
C GLY A 121 12.95 -10.40 -28.34
N ASN A 122 12.54 -11.65 -28.17
CA ASN A 122 12.00 -12.46 -29.27
C ASN A 122 10.52 -12.12 -29.55
N VAL A 123 9.99 -12.70 -30.62
CA VAL A 123 8.59 -12.49 -31.05
C VAL A 123 7.56 -12.82 -29.95
N LEU A 124 7.85 -13.80 -29.09
CA LEU A 124 6.94 -14.21 -28.01
C LEU A 124 6.84 -13.14 -26.90
N HIS A 125 7.95 -12.50 -26.52
CA HIS A 125 7.93 -11.38 -25.58
C HIS A 125 6.99 -10.28 -26.05
N TYR A 126 7.08 -9.90 -27.32
CA TYR A 126 6.28 -8.84 -27.90
C TYR A 126 4.81 -9.23 -28.04
N ALA A 127 4.51 -10.48 -28.44
CA ALA A 127 3.12 -10.97 -28.50
C ALA A 127 2.44 -10.87 -27.13
N ILE A 128 3.13 -11.29 -26.06
CA ILE A 128 2.61 -11.22 -24.68
C ILE A 128 2.48 -9.76 -24.22
N ARG A 129 3.50 -8.92 -24.44
CA ARG A 129 3.49 -7.48 -24.09
C ARG A 129 2.38 -6.72 -24.80
N ASN A 130 2.00 -7.13 -26.00
CA ASN A 130 0.93 -6.49 -26.77
C ASN A 130 -0.48 -6.97 -26.38
N GLY A 131 -0.60 -8.03 -25.57
CA GLY A 131 -1.92 -8.54 -25.17
C GLY A 131 -2.44 -9.69 -26.03
N ASN A 132 -1.65 -10.17 -27.01
CA ASN A 132 -2.14 -11.05 -28.05
C ASN A 132 -2.01 -12.52 -27.63
N VAL A 133 -2.95 -12.98 -26.79
CA VAL A 133 -2.97 -14.33 -26.21
C VAL A 133 -2.95 -15.42 -27.29
N GLU A 134 -3.79 -15.30 -28.30
CA GLU A 134 -3.92 -16.30 -29.36
C GLU A 134 -2.65 -16.40 -30.22
N LEU A 135 -2.08 -15.26 -30.61
CA LEU A 135 -0.79 -15.24 -31.30
C LEU A 135 0.34 -15.82 -30.42
N ALA A 136 0.36 -15.53 -29.11
CA ALA A 136 1.35 -16.11 -28.21
C ALA A 136 1.23 -17.64 -28.14
N LEU A 137 0.01 -18.19 -28.08
CA LEU A 137 -0.22 -19.64 -28.09
C LEU A 137 0.23 -20.29 -29.40
N ASP A 138 -0.09 -19.68 -30.54
CA ASP A 138 0.33 -20.17 -31.85
C ASP A 138 1.86 -20.13 -32.00
N LEU A 139 2.52 -19.08 -31.50
CA LEU A 139 3.98 -18.97 -31.49
C LEU A 139 4.63 -20.04 -30.60
N ILE A 140 4.07 -20.28 -29.40
CA ILE A 140 4.54 -21.34 -28.50
C ILE A 140 4.40 -22.72 -29.15
N GLN A 141 3.31 -22.95 -29.89
CA GLN A 141 3.10 -24.21 -30.60
C GLN A 141 4.05 -24.37 -31.80
N ALA A 142 4.29 -23.28 -32.54
CA ALA A 142 5.15 -23.29 -33.72
C ALA A 142 6.64 -23.45 -33.34
N GLU A 143 7.08 -22.78 -32.27
CA GLU A 143 8.48 -22.77 -31.85
C GLU A 143 8.61 -22.71 -30.32
N PRO A 144 8.59 -23.88 -29.63
CA PRO A 144 8.69 -23.95 -28.18
C PRO A 144 9.97 -23.34 -27.60
N ALA A 145 11.09 -23.34 -28.34
CA ALA A 145 12.36 -22.80 -27.84
C ALA A 145 12.31 -21.28 -27.57
N LEU A 146 11.29 -20.57 -28.09
CA LEU A 146 11.04 -19.17 -27.73
C LEU A 146 10.87 -18.97 -26.21
N SER A 147 10.42 -19.98 -25.46
CA SER A 147 10.16 -19.86 -24.02
C SER A 147 11.42 -19.80 -23.15
N GLY A 148 12.56 -20.31 -23.64
CA GLY A 148 13.81 -20.41 -22.88
C GLY A 148 14.66 -19.15 -22.88
N HIS A 149 14.33 -18.16 -23.71
CA HIS A 149 15.15 -16.97 -23.90
C HIS A 149 14.73 -15.83 -22.96
N THR A 150 15.70 -15.06 -22.48
CA THR A 150 15.48 -13.81 -21.75
C THR A 150 15.84 -12.60 -22.60
N ASN A 151 15.24 -11.45 -22.31
CA ASN A 151 15.59 -10.18 -22.95
C ASN A 151 16.69 -9.43 -22.17
N ASN A 152 17.08 -8.23 -22.61
CA ASN A 152 18.11 -7.39 -21.96
C ASN A 152 17.79 -7.00 -20.52
N ASN A 153 16.51 -7.02 -20.13
CA ASN A 153 16.09 -6.79 -18.75
C ASN A 153 16.05 -8.10 -17.94
N ASN A 154 16.57 -9.19 -18.48
CA ASN A 154 16.50 -10.54 -17.92
C ASN A 154 15.05 -11.06 -17.75
N GLU A 155 14.10 -10.53 -18.51
CA GLU A 155 12.71 -11.01 -18.48
C GLU A 155 12.56 -12.20 -19.43
N SER A 156 11.96 -13.27 -18.91
CA SER A 156 11.49 -14.42 -19.69
C SER A 156 10.05 -14.21 -20.18
N PRO A 157 9.61 -14.92 -21.24
CA PRO A 157 8.21 -14.90 -21.67
C PRO A 157 7.25 -15.33 -20.56
N MET A 158 7.65 -16.29 -19.72
CA MET A 158 6.88 -16.71 -18.55
C MET A 158 6.69 -15.55 -17.57
N PHE A 159 7.76 -14.87 -17.19
CA PHE A 159 7.70 -13.73 -16.26
C PHE A 159 6.80 -12.62 -16.81
N VAL A 160 6.93 -12.28 -18.10
CA VAL A 160 6.08 -11.26 -18.74
C VAL A 160 4.61 -11.70 -18.75
N ALA A 161 4.31 -12.97 -19.06
CA ALA A 161 2.94 -13.49 -19.05
C ALA A 161 2.31 -13.42 -17.65
N VAL A 162 3.06 -13.83 -16.62
CA VAL A 162 2.60 -13.76 -15.22
C VAL A 162 2.42 -12.30 -14.78
N LEU A 163 3.31 -11.39 -15.17
CA LEU A 163 3.22 -9.98 -14.83
C LEU A 163 1.99 -9.29 -15.44
N ARG A 164 1.50 -9.76 -16.60
CA ARG A 164 0.27 -9.25 -17.24
C ARG A 164 -0.99 -9.70 -16.49
N GLY A 165 -0.98 -10.91 -15.92
CA GLY A 165 -2.04 -11.40 -15.05
C GLY A 165 -3.26 -11.95 -15.79
N ARG A 166 -4.46 -11.42 -15.49
CA ARG A 166 -5.74 -12.01 -15.94
C ARG A 166 -5.80 -12.11 -17.48
N GLY A 167 -6.23 -13.27 -17.98
CA GLY A 167 -6.34 -13.58 -19.41
C GLY A 167 -5.11 -14.25 -20.02
N PHE A 168 -4.00 -14.35 -19.28
CA PHE A 168 -2.77 -15.02 -19.71
C PHE A 168 -2.59 -16.42 -19.12
N ASP A 169 -3.62 -16.96 -18.47
CA ASP A 169 -3.63 -18.29 -17.86
C ASP A 169 -3.28 -19.39 -18.84
N ARG A 170 -3.94 -19.43 -20.00
CA ARG A 170 -3.62 -20.36 -21.08
C ARG A 170 -2.16 -20.24 -21.53
N VAL A 171 -1.61 -19.03 -21.58
CA VAL A 171 -0.22 -18.79 -22.03
C VAL A 171 0.77 -19.36 -21.03
N TYR A 172 0.70 -18.97 -19.76
CA TYR A 172 1.63 -19.50 -18.77
C TYR A 172 1.41 -20.99 -18.50
N THR A 173 0.17 -21.51 -18.61
CA THR A 173 -0.11 -22.96 -18.57
C THR A 173 0.66 -23.69 -19.66
N ARG A 174 0.62 -23.17 -20.90
CA ARG A 174 1.32 -23.80 -22.03
C ARG A 174 2.84 -23.73 -21.86
N LEU A 175 3.36 -22.60 -21.37
CA LEU A 175 4.79 -22.43 -21.09
C LEU A 175 5.29 -23.36 -19.97
N LEU A 176 4.47 -23.64 -18.95
CA LEU A 176 4.82 -24.55 -17.86
C LEU A 176 5.03 -25.98 -18.36
N GLY A 177 4.25 -26.39 -19.36
CA GLY A 177 4.37 -27.69 -20.03
C GLY A 177 5.54 -27.82 -20.99
N ILE A 178 6.39 -26.80 -21.15
CA ILE A 178 7.61 -26.87 -21.96
C ILE A 178 8.82 -27.01 -21.04
N GLU A 179 9.55 -28.11 -21.21
CA GLU A 179 10.86 -28.29 -20.58
C GLU A 179 11.85 -27.25 -21.12
N GLY A 180 12.62 -26.62 -20.24
CA GLY A 180 13.57 -25.56 -20.62
C GLY A 180 12.99 -24.13 -20.71
N SER A 181 11.69 -23.91 -20.42
CA SER A 181 11.16 -22.56 -20.26
C SER A 181 11.91 -21.77 -19.18
N ALA A 182 12.24 -20.50 -19.47
CA ALA A 182 12.86 -19.60 -18.50
C ALA A 182 11.80 -18.96 -17.59
N TYR A 183 12.20 -18.59 -16.37
CA TYR A 183 11.34 -17.98 -15.34
C TYR A 183 11.88 -16.65 -14.83
N ASN A 184 13.02 -16.20 -15.35
CA ASN A 184 13.73 -15.02 -14.91
C ASN A 184 12.94 -13.74 -15.18
N GLY A 185 13.16 -12.74 -14.35
CA GLY A 185 12.58 -11.42 -14.40
C GLY A 185 13.59 -10.33 -14.04
N THR A 186 13.12 -9.09 -14.06
CA THR A 186 13.95 -7.91 -13.77
C THR A 186 14.44 -7.90 -12.33
N ASN A 187 15.60 -7.29 -12.09
CA ASN A 187 16.21 -7.12 -10.76
C ASN A 187 16.30 -8.45 -9.98
N GLY A 188 16.68 -9.54 -10.62
CA GLY A 188 16.80 -10.87 -9.99
C GLY A 188 15.47 -11.52 -9.60
N SER A 189 14.32 -10.85 -9.81
CA SER A 189 13.02 -11.46 -9.59
C SER A 189 12.80 -12.64 -10.54
N ASN A 190 11.94 -13.58 -10.15
CA ASN A 190 11.47 -14.66 -11.01
C ASN A 190 9.93 -14.61 -11.15
N ALA A 191 9.38 -15.49 -11.99
CA ALA A 191 7.94 -15.54 -12.27
C ALA A 191 7.09 -15.74 -11.00
N LEU A 192 7.59 -16.47 -9.99
CA LEU A 192 6.89 -16.64 -8.72
C LEU A 192 6.87 -15.36 -7.89
N HIS A 193 7.94 -14.55 -7.89
CA HIS A 193 7.90 -13.20 -7.29
C HIS A 193 6.79 -12.34 -7.92
N ALA A 194 6.69 -12.34 -9.25
CA ALA A 194 5.63 -11.61 -9.96
C ALA A 194 4.24 -12.12 -9.56
N ALA A 195 4.05 -13.44 -9.53
CA ALA A 195 2.78 -14.05 -9.13
C ALA A 195 2.36 -13.62 -7.71
N VAL A 196 3.29 -13.59 -6.76
CA VAL A 196 3.02 -13.14 -5.39
C VAL A 196 2.67 -11.65 -5.35
N LYS A 197 3.46 -10.81 -6.01
CA LYS A 197 3.26 -9.35 -6.04
C LYS A 197 1.88 -8.99 -6.59
N TYR A 198 1.45 -9.65 -7.68
CA TYR A 198 0.19 -9.38 -8.36
C TYR A 198 -0.97 -10.33 -8.00
N ASN A 199 -0.79 -11.19 -6.98
CA ASN A 199 -1.77 -12.15 -6.46
C ASN A 199 -2.31 -13.16 -7.51
N HIS A 200 -1.42 -13.74 -8.31
CA HIS A 200 -1.75 -14.80 -9.25
C HIS A 200 -1.69 -16.17 -8.58
N GLU A 201 -2.71 -16.45 -7.77
CA GLU A 201 -2.88 -17.71 -7.04
C GLU A 201 -2.87 -18.93 -7.98
N ASP A 202 -3.52 -18.81 -9.14
CA ASP A 202 -3.63 -19.89 -10.12
C ASP A 202 -2.28 -20.28 -10.72
N PHE A 203 -1.40 -19.29 -10.95
CA PHE A 203 -0.04 -19.58 -11.40
C PHE A 203 0.74 -20.38 -10.36
N ALA A 204 0.67 -20.01 -9.07
CA ALA A 204 1.33 -20.75 -8.01
C ALA A 204 0.81 -22.21 -7.90
N ARG A 205 -0.51 -22.41 -8.01
CA ARG A 205 -1.11 -23.76 -8.03
C ARG A 205 -0.62 -24.59 -9.21
N GLN A 206 -0.67 -24.03 -10.42
CA GLN A 206 -0.24 -24.74 -11.63
C GLN A 206 1.26 -25.02 -11.64
N LEU A 207 2.08 -24.08 -11.16
CA LEU A 207 3.52 -24.26 -11.04
C LEU A 207 3.84 -25.45 -10.13
N VAL A 208 3.20 -25.53 -8.95
CA VAL A 208 3.34 -26.68 -8.03
C VAL A 208 2.86 -27.98 -8.66
N GLN A 209 1.71 -27.97 -9.35
CA GLN A 209 1.11 -29.17 -9.94
C GLN A 209 1.88 -29.71 -11.14
N GLN A 210 2.45 -28.85 -11.97
CA GLN A 210 3.09 -29.24 -13.24
C GLN A 210 4.61 -29.31 -13.15
N ARG A 211 5.23 -28.51 -12.27
CA ARG A 211 6.70 -28.33 -12.19
C ARG A 211 7.15 -28.15 -10.74
N ALA A 212 6.85 -29.14 -9.91
CA ALA A 212 7.13 -29.16 -8.48
C ALA A 212 8.61 -28.89 -8.12
N ASP A 213 9.54 -29.48 -8.87
CA ASP A 213 10.98 -29.26 -8.77
C ASP A 213 11.32 -27.78 -8.97
N VAL A 214 10.84 -27.18 -10.06
CA VAL A 214 11.04 -25.77 -10.36
C VAL A 214 10.37 -24.87 -9.31
N ALA A 215 9.17 -25.22 -8.85
CA ALA A 215 8.46 -24.48 -7.81
C ALA A 215 9.30 -24.38 -6.54
N ARG A 216 9.95 -25.49 -6.14
CA ARG A 216 10.83 -25.57 -4.98
C ARG A 216 12.03 -24.62 -5.12
N ASP A 217 12.66 -24.61 -6.28
CA ASP A 217 13.85 -23.79 -6.54
C ASP A 217 13.49 -22.30 -6.61
N LEU A 218 12.46 -21.94 -7.39
CA LEU A 218 12.03 -20.55 -7.55
C LEU A 218 11.60 -19.91 -6.23
N ALA A 219 10.97 -20.68 -5.33
CA ALA A 219 10.53 -20.20 -4.03
C ALA A 219 11.66 -19.85 -3.06
N ARG A 220 12.89 -20.30 -3.32
CA ARG A 220 14.09 -20.02 -2.50
C ARG A 220 15.04 -19.01 -3.13
N GLN A 221 14.87 -18.70 -4.41
CA GLN A 221 15.67 -17.68 -5.07
C GLN A 221 15.33 -16.30 -4.53
N GLU A 222 16.35 -15.51 -4.22
CA GLU A 222 16.20 -14.13 -3.76
C GLU A 222 16.16 -13.17 -4.96
N ASP A 223 15.33 -12.13 -4.87
CA ASP A 223 15.41 -11.00 -5.79
C ASP A 223 16.61 -10.08 -5.46
N GLY A 224 16.76 -8.99 -6.22
CA GLY A 224 17.83 -8.01 -6.03
C GLY A 224 17.77 -7.24 -4.71
N LYS A 225 16.74 -7.44 -3.88
CA LYS A 225 16.65 -6.91 -2.51
C LYS A 225 16.94 -7.97 -1.45
N GLY A 226 17.21 -9.21 -1.86
CA GLY A 226 17.42 -10.34 -0.97
C GLY A 226 16.12 -11.05 -0.58
N ASP A 227 14.96 -10.64 -1.08
CA ASP A 227 13.68 -11.23 -0.69
C ASP A 227 13.32 -12.40 -1.61
N THR A 228 12.99 -13.56 -1.04
CA THR A 228 12.41 -14.70 -1.80
C THR A 228 10.92 -14.46 -2.13
N PRO A 229 10.28 -15.22 -3.04
CA PRO A 229 8.84 -15.13 -3.25
C PRO A 229 8.03 -15.39 -1.97
N MET A 230 8.50 -16.30 -1.12
CA MET A 230 7.85 -16.60 0.16
C MET A 230 7.85 -15.37 1.08
N HIS A 231 8.94 -14.59 1.12
CA HIS A 231 8.99 -13.32 1.86
C HIS A 231 7.99 -12.29 1.33
N LEU A 232 7.84 -12.22 0.01
CA LEU A 232 6.83 -11.35 -0.60
C LEU A 232 5.40 -11.77 -0.23
N THR A 233 5.14 -13.06 0.07
CA THR A 233 3.81 -13.48 0.53
C THR A 233 3.48 -12.85 1.89
N ALA A 234 4.46 -12.76 2.79
CA ALA A 234 4.31 -12.07 4.06
C ALA A 234 4.13 -10.56 3.82
N HIS A 235 4.98 -9.95 2.99
CA HIS A 235 4.97 -8.51 2.73
C HIS A 235 3.64 -7.98 2.17
N PHE A 236 3.01 -8.75 1.27
CA PHE A 236 1.76 -8.41 0.59
C PHE A 236 0.53 -9.15 1.13
N ASN A 237 0.65 -9.87 2.24
CA ASN A 237 -0.44 -10.65 2.86
C ASN A 237 -1.10 -11.65 1.88
N ARG A 238 -0.30 -12.43 1.14
CA ARG A 238 -0.77 -13.40 0.14
C ARG A 238 -1.02 -14.78 0.76
N VAL A 239 -1.97 -14.84 1.69
CA VAL A 239 -2.27 -16.05 2.49
C VAL A 239 -2.52 -17.29 1.62
N LYS A 240 -3.31 -17.16 0.55
CA LYS A 240 -3.63 -18.32 -0.30
C LYS A 240 -2.42 -18.85 -1.08
N ILE A 241 -1.52 -17.96 -1.52
CA ILE A 241 -0.28 -18.38 -2.19
C ILE A 241 0.64 -19.05 -1.16
N LEU A 242 0.76 -18.49 0.05
CA LEU A 242 1.46 -19.14 1.15
C LEU A 242 0.93 -20.56 1.38
N GLU A 243 -0.38 -20.74 1.54
CA GLU A 243 -0.99 -22.05 1.78
C GLU A 243 -0.71 -23.04 0.65
N VAL A 244 -0.82 -22.61 -0.62
CA VAL A 244 -0.47 -23.47 -1.77
C VAL A 244 0.98 -23.94 -1.69
N MET A 245 1.91 -23.04 -1.40
CA MET A 245 3.34 -23.35 -1.33
C MET A 245 3.70 -24.20 -0.11
N LEU A 246 3.10 -23.94 1.06
CA LEU A 246 3.36 -24.72 2.29
C LEU A 246 2.73 -26.11 2.27
N ASN A 247 1.55 -26.27 1.66
CA ASN A 247 0.96 -27.59 1.43
C ASN A 247 1.82 -28.45 0.50
N PHE A 248 2.57 -27.81 -0.39
CA PHE A 248 3.51 -28.48 -1.29
C PHE A 248 4.84 -28.81 -0.60
N ASP A 249 5.45 -27.83 0.06
CA ASP A 249 6.74 -27.96 0.73
C ASP A 249 6.77 -27.08 1.99
N GLN A 250 6.55 -27.71 3.14
CA GLN A 250 6.53 -27.05 4.45
C GLN A 250 7.87 -26.40 4.82
N SER A 251 9.00 -26.86 4.26
CA SER A 251 10.32 -26.26 4.53
C SER A 251 10.42 -24.82 4.01
N LEU A 252 9.53 -24.43 3.09
CA LEU A 252 9.39 -23.04 2.64
C LEU A 252 8.91 -22.07 3.73
N GLY A 253 8.34 -22.58 4.83
CA GLY A 253 7.95 -21.75 5.98
C GLY A 253 9.13 -21.26 6.83
N TYR A 254 10.32 -21.83 6.61
CA TYR A 254 11.54 -21.58 7.40
C TYR A 254 12.60 -20.79 6.61
N VAL A 255 12.28 -20.36 5.39
CA VAL A 255 13.20 -19.54 4.60
C VAL A 255 13.40 -18.18 5.27
N THR A 256 14.62 -17.67 5.19
CA THR A 256 15.01 -16.35 5.67
C THR A 256 15.47 -15.48 4.51
N SER A 257 15.18 -14.19 4.60
CA SER A 257 15.63 -13.19 3.62
C SER A 257 16.90 -12.55 4.15
N ARG A 258 17.92 -12.45 3.30
CA ARG A 258 19.14 -11.70 3.65
C ARG A 258 18.89 -10.20 3.80
N SER A 259 17.70 -9.71 3.44
CA SER A 259 17.31 -8.33 3.69
C SER A 259 17.37 -8.04 5.21
N ASN A 260 18.30 -7.18 5.63
CA ASN A 260 18.48 -6.75 7.01
C ASN A 260 18.62 -7.86 8.07
N GLY A 261 19.45 -8.87 7.79
CA GLY A 261 19.96 -9.80 8.81
C GLY A 261 19.13 -11.07 9.02
N ASP A 262 18.91 -11.84 7.95
CA ASP A 262 18.20 -13.12 7.96
C ASP A 262 16.80 -13.01 8.59
N VAL A 263 15.97 -12.18 7.97
CA VAL A 263 14.61 -11.91 8.41
C VAL A 263 13.71 -13.10 8.07
N PRO A 264 12.98 -13.71 9.03
CA PRO A 264 12.01 -14.76 8.73
C PRO A 264 10.66 -14.24 8.22
N LEU A 265 9.83 -15.13 7.64
CA LEU A 265 8.48 -14.81 7.17
C LEU A 265 7.58 -14.18 8.25
N LEU A 266 7.61 -14.73 9.47
CA LEU A 266 6.77 -14.26 10.58
C LEU A 266 7.16 -12.84 11.02
N PHE A 267 8.45 -12.51 10.98
CA PHE A 267 8.97 -11.18 11.26
C PHE A 267 8.47 -10.15 10.23
N SER A 268 8.52 -10.51 8.94
CA SER A 268 7.98 -9.68 7.85
C SER A 268 6.47 -9.45 7.99
N ALA A 269 5.70 -10.45 8.41
CA ALA A 269 4.27 -10.30 8.67
C ALA A 269 4.00 -9.34 9.85
N ALA A 270 4.82 -9.44 10.90
CA ALA A 270 4.70 -8.63 12.11
C ALA A 270 4.97 -7.14 11.87
N SER A 271 5.96 -6.78 11.05
CA SER A 271 6.24 -5.38 10.69
C SER A 271 5.05 -4.66 10.02
N ARG A 272 4.10 -5.43 9.47
CA ARG A 272 2.97 -4.94 8.67
C ARG A 272 1.59 -5.24 9.25
N GLY A 273 1.53 -5.92 10.39
CA GLY A 273 0.26 -6.22 11.05
C GLY A 273 -0.53 -7.39 10.45
N HIS A 274 0.11 -8.27 9.66
CA HIS A 274 -0.61 -9.32 8.90
C HIS A 274 -0.89 -10.55 9.77
N VAL A 275 -1.90 -10.45 10.64
CA VAL A 275 -2.29 -11.52 11.58
C VAL A 275 -2.76 -12.79 10.88
N GLU A 276 -3.61 -12.68 9.85
CA GLU A 276 -4.12 -13.86 9.11
C GLU A 276 -2.99 -14.65 8.44
N PHE A 277 -1.99 -13.94 7.91
CA PHE A 277 -0.79 -14.57 7.38
C PHE A 277 -0.01 -15.32 8.47
N ALA A 278 0.19 -14.69 9.63
CA ALA A 278 0.89 -15.32 10.75
C ALA A 278 0.14 -16.56 11.27
N ARG A 279 -1.20 -16.51 11.37
CA ARG A 279 -2.01 -17.67 11.74
C ARG A 279 -1.88 -18.80 10.73
N ALA A 280 -1.95 -18.50 9.43
CA ALA A 280 -1.77 -19.49 8.38
C ALA A 280 -0.37 -20.11 8.42
N LEU A 281 0.67 -19.28 8.55
CA LEU A 281 2.05 -19.76 8.68
C LEU A 281 2.22 -20.66 9.89
N LEU A 282 1.76 -20.26 11.08
CA LEU A 282 1.91 -21.04 12.31
C LEU A 282 1.04 -22.30 12.35
N LYS A 283 -0.10 -22.31 11.65
CA LYS A 283 -0.90 -23.52 11.46
C LYS A 283 -0.12 -24.59 10.70
N HIS A 284 0.64 -24.19 9.68
CA HIS A 284 1.47 -25.10 8.89
C HIS A 284 2.84 -25.33 9.52
N CYS A 285 3.45 -24.33 10.15
CA CYS A 285 4.81 -24.35 10.71
C CYS A 285 4.78 -23.78 12.14
N PRO A 286 4.40 -24.59 13.16
CA PRO A 286 4.24 -24.10 14.54
C PRO A 286 5.51 -23.54 15.20
N ASP A 287 6.66 -23.96 14.71
CA ASP A 287 8.01 -23.59 15.13
C ASP A 287 8.70 -22.63 14.14
N ALA A 288 7.93 -21.95 13.28
CA ALA A 288 8.46 -20.97 12.34
C ALA A 288 9.37 -19.93 13.05
N PRO A 289 10.52 -19.56 12.45
CA PRO A 289 11.45 -18.65 13.11
C PRO A 289 10.81 -17.28 13.36
N TYR A 290 10.97 -16.76 14.57
CA TYR A 290 10.34 -15.53 15.03
C TYR A 290 11.33 -14.38 15.28
N SER A 291 12.63 -14.59 15.08
CA SER A 291 13.66 -13.57 15.28
C SER A 291 14.68 -13.56 14.13
N ASN A 292 15.23 -12.39 13.85
CA ASN A 292 16.33 -12.21 12.91
C ASN A 292 17.69 -12.55 13.56
N ASN A 293 18.79 -12.41 12.82
CA ASN A 293 20.14 -12.74 13.30
C ASN A 293 20.67 -11.83 14.45
N THR A 294 20.08 -10.65 14.66
CA THR A 294 20.39 -9.78 15.81
C THR A 294 19.60 -10.16 17.08
N GLY A 295 18.74 -11.18 16.98
CA GLY A 295 17.85 -11.61 18.05
C GLY A 295 16.58 -10.75 18.18
N LYS A 296 16.36 -9.78 17.28
CA LYS A 296 15.14 -8.97 17.26
C LYS A 296 13.97 -9.86 16.89
N THR A 297 12.99 -9.97 17.80
CA THR A 297 11.81 -10.81 17.59
C THR A 297 10.72 -10.09 16.78
N CYS A 298 9.78 -10.84 16.23
CA CYS A 298 8.63 -10.32 15.51
C CYS A 298 7.76 -9.40 16.41
N LEU A 299 7.74 -9.61 17.73
CA LEU A 299 7.06 -8.71 18.66
C LEU A 299 7.73 -7.33 18.72
N HIS A 300 9.07 -7.28 18.79
CA HIS A 300 9.81 -6.01 18.74
C HIS A 300 9.50 -5.25 17.46
N GLU A 301 9.42 -5.97 16.33
CA GLU A 301 9.12 -5.38 15.03
C GLU A 301 7.68 -4.84 14.94
N ALA A 302 6.70 -5.61 15.43
CA ALA A 302 5.31 -5.16 15.51
C ALA A 302 5.16 -3.91 16.39
N VAL A 303 5.84 -3.85 17.54
CA VAL A 303 5.85 -2.66 18.40
C VAL A 303 6.51 -1.48 17.69
N TYR A 304 7.67 -1.69 17.08
CA TYR A 304 8.43 -0.64 16.38
C TYR A 304 7.61 0.02 15.26
N HIS A 305 6.82 -0.78 14.54
CA HIS A 305 5.93 -0.31 13.47
C HIS A 305 4.49 0.00 13.93
N ASN A 306 4.21 -0.02 15.24
CA ASN A 306 2.89 0.25 15.83
C ASN A 306 1.76 -0.64 15.28
N GLN A 307 2.03 -1.93 15.10
CA GLN A 307 1.08 -2.92 14.59
C GLN A 307 0.28 -3.56 15.73
N MET A 308 -0.70 -2.80 16.24
CA MET A 308 -1.47 -3.15 17.45
C MET A 308 -2.19 -4.49 17.33
N GLU A 309 -2.82 -4.77 16.19
CA GLU A 309 -3.56 -6.00 15.94
C GLU A 309 -2.64 -7.22 16.03
N PHE A 310 -1.40 -7.10 15.55
CA PHE A 310 -0.42 -8.17 15.64
C PHE A 310 0.11 -8.37 17.06
N VAL A 311 0.29 -7.27 17.80
CA VAL A 311 0.65 -7.35 19.23
C VAL A 311 -0.47 -8.04 20.02
N GLN A 312 -1.73 -7.67 19.79
CA GLN A 312 -2.87 -8.35 20.42
C GLN A 312 -2.90 -9.84 20.07
N PHE A 313 -2.67 -10.20 18.81
CA PHE A 313 -2.54 -11.60 18.39
C PHE A 313 -1.43 -12.36 19.14
N ILE A 314 -0.28 -11.74 19.39
CA ILE A 314 0.80 -12.35 20.19
C ILE A 314 0.38 -12.52 21.66
N LEU A 315 -0.40 -11.57 22.21
CA LEU A 315 -0.82 -11.55 23.61
C LEU A 315 -2.07 -12.41 23.92
N GLU A 316 -2.77 -12.93 22.90
CA GLU A 316 -3.89 -13.88 23.06
C GLU A 316 -3.46 -15.10 23.89
N GLU A 317 -4.29 -15.53 24.85
CA GLU A 317 -3.94 -16.59 25.83
C GLU A 317 -3.38 -17.88 25.22
N ASN A 318 -3.90 -18.27 24.05
CA ASN A 318 -3.53 -19.50 23.33
C ASN A 318 -2.41 -19.31 22.29
N SER A 319 -1.81 -18.12 22.21
CA SER A 319 -0.75 -17.84 21.24
C SER A 319 0.58 -18.46 21.68
N SER A 320 1.18 -19.28 20.81
CA SER A 320 2.52 -19.86 21.05
C SER A 320 3.63 -18.80 21.09
N LEU A 321 3.33 -17.57 20.66
CA LEU A 321 4.24 -16.44 20.63
C LEU A 321 4.25 -15.63 21.94
N ARG A 322 3.41 -15.94 22.94
CA ARG A 322 3.39 -15.21 24.24
C ARG A 322 4.76 -15.20 24.92
N LYS A 323 5.56 -16.25 24.75
CA LYS A 323 6.95 -16.33 25.28
C LYS A 323 7.87 -15.19 24.81
N LEU A 324 7.50 -14.46 23.75
CA LEU A 324 8.32 -13.39 23.19
C LEU A 324 8.28 -12.09 24.01
N VAL A 325 7.30 -11.92 24.91
CA VAL A 325 7.04 -10.64 25.61
C VAL A 325 8.24 -10.14 26.44
N ASN A 326 9.04 -11.06 26.97
CA ASN A 326 10.22 -10.74 27.78
C ASN A 326 11.55 -10.97 27.05
N MET A 327 11.50 -11.38 25.78
CA MET A 327 12.73 -11.59 25.03
C MET A 327 13.42 -10.24 24.77
N GLN A 328 14.74 -10.25 24.84
CA GLN A 328 15.61 -9.12 24.52
C GLN A 328 16.36 -9.45 23.23
N PHE A 329 16.77 -8.41 22.49
CA PHE A 329 17.66 -8.58 21.35
C PHE A 329 19.07 -8.07 21.67
N LYS A 330 20.02 -8.29 20.77
CA LYS A 330 21.41 -7.84 20.95
C LYS A 330 21.64 -6.60 20.09
N VAL A 331 22.32 -5.60 20.67
CA VAL A 331 22.84 -4.46 19.91
C VAL A 331 24.35 -4.47 20.06
N GLU A 332 25.06 -4.53 18.93
CA GLU A 332 26.50 -4.29 18.90
C GLU A 332 26.74 -2.78 19.04
N VAL A 333 27.56 -2.40 20.02
CA VAL A 333 27.92 -1.01 20.26
C VAL A 333 29.44 -0.88 20.18
N GLU A 334 29.92 -0.03 19.28
CA GLU A 334 31.32 0.40 19.26
C GLU A 334 31.47 1.62 20.17
N ARG A 335 32.29 1.49 21.22
CA ARG A 335 32.66 2.61 22.09
C ARG A 335 34.14 2.94 21.90
N THR A 336 34.42 4.18 21.52
CA THR A 336 35.78 4.72 21.56
C THR A 336 36.11 5.17 22.98
N VAL A 337 37.00 4.45 23.65
CA VAL A 337 37.60 4.83 24.91
C VAL A 337 38.85 5.66 24.61
N ARG A 338 38.92 6.88 25.12
CA ARG A 338 40.13 7.71 25.04
C ARG A 338 40.90 7.57 26.34
N HIS A 339 42.10 7.03 26.26
CA HIS A 339 43.14 7.22 27.26
C HIS A 339 43.98 8.44 26.86
N ASP A 340 44.65 9.07 27.82
CA ASP A 340 45.35 10.36 27.65
C ASP A 340 46.27 10.42 26.40
N ASP A 341 46.81 9.29 25.93
CA ASP A 341 47.62 9.20 24.70
C ASP A 341 47.16 8.15 23.66
N ARG A 342 46.00 7.50 23.82
CA ARG A 342 45.51 6.46 22.89
C ARG A 342 43.99 6.39 22.77
N VAL A 343 43.48 6.23 21.55
CA VAL A 343 42.06 5.92 21.28
C VAL A 343 41.93 4.42 21.07
N GLU A 344 41.18 3.75 21.95
CA GLU A 344 40.85 2.33 21.87
C GLU A 344 39.38 2.17 21.46
N VAL A 345 39.12 1.42 20.38
CA VAL A 345 37.75 1.06 19.98
C VAL A 345 37.38 -0.25 20.65
N VAL A 346 36.58 -0.17 21.72
CA VAL A 346 36.05 -1.32 22.43
C VAL A 346 34.73 -1.72 21.80
N ARG A 347 34.68 -2.92 21.20
CA ARG A 347 33.45 -3.52 20.69
C ARG A 347 32.77 -4.30 21.83
N GLY A 348 31.58 -3.87 22.22
CA GLY A 348 30.79 -4.51 23.27
C GLY A 348 29.42 -4.98 22.76
N LEU A 349 28.89 -6.04 23.38
CA LEU A 349 27.51 -6.48 23.20
C LEU A 349 26.66 -5.85 24.32
N GLN A 350 25.71 -4.98 23.99
CA GLN A 350 24.78 -4.42 24.97
C GLN A 350 23.45 -5.19 24.90
N TYR A 351 22.95 -5.66 26.06
CA TYR A 351 21.61 -6.25 26.18
C TYR A 351 20.55 -5.19 25.85
N SER A 352 19.76 -5.42 24.82
CA SER A 352 18.82 -4.44 24.29
C SER A 352 17.40 -4.57 24.87
N ASP A 353 16.54 -3.66 24.44
CA ASP A 353 15.19 -3.39 24.91
C ASP A 353 14.22 -4.54 24.64
N THR A 354 13.39 -4.91 25.63
CA THR A 354 12.20 -5.75 25.37
C THR A 354 11.19 -4.98 24.52
N ALA A 355 10.16 -5.67 24.03
CA ALA A 355 9.05 -5.02 23.34
C ALA A 355 8.41 -3.87 24.16
N LEU A 356 8.34 -3.99 25.49
CA LEU A 356 7.83 -2.93 26.37
C LEU A 356 8.74 -1.70 26.36
N HIS A 357 10.05 -1.89 26.41
CA HIS A 357 11.02 -0.79 26.37
C HIS A 357 10.91 0.01 25.06
N LEU A 358 10.80 -0.69 23.92
CA LEU A 358 10.57 -0.04 22.62
C LEU A 358 9.24 0.74 22.59
N ALA A 359 8.18 0.21 23.20
CA ALA A 359 6.89 0.90 23.28
C ALA A 359 6.97 2.19 24.11
N VAL A 360 7.75 2.17 25.20
CA VAL A 360 8.01 3.34 26.05
C VAL A 360 8.88 4.36 25.32
N GLU A 361 9.97 3.93 24.68
CA GLU A 361 10.87 4.81 23.90
C GLU A 361 10.11 5.56 22.80
N LYS A 362 9.17 4.88 22.13
CA LYS A 362 8.31 5.48 21.09
C LYS A 362 7.15 6.31 21.65
N CYS A 363 7.05 6.47 22.98
CA CYS A 363 5.97 7.20 23.66
C CYS A 363 4.57 6.74 23.23
N ASN A 364 4.34 5.43 23.10
CA ASN A 364 3.06 4.88 22.65
C ASN A 364 2.23 4.34 23.83
N PRO A 365 1.35 5.16 24.46
CA PRO A 365 0.65 4.76 25.67
C PRO A 365 -0.31 3.59 25.47
N LYS A 366 -0.89 3.44 24.28
CA LYS A 366 -1.79 2.31 23.95
C LYS A 366 -1.01 0.99 23.91
N MET A 367 0.17 1.01 23.30
CA MET A 367 1.06 -0.16 23.22
C MET A 367 1.65 -0.53 24.58
N VAL A 368 2.10 0.46 25.34
CA VAL A 368 2.59 0.26 26.72
C VAL A 368 1.50 -0.35 27.58
N ARG A 369 0.27 0.17 27.50
CA ARG A 369 -0.88 -0.38 28.24
C ARG A 369 -1.20 -1.81 27.83
N ALA A 370 -1.24 -2.12 26.54
CA ALA A 370 -1.54 -3.46 26.04
C ALA A 370 -0.50 -4.49 26.53
N LEU A 371 0.78 -4.12 26.53
CA LEU A 371 1.85 -4.94 27.05
C LEU A 371 1.73 -5.08 28.59
N LEU A 372 1.66 -3.99 29.34
CA LEU A 372 1.63 -4.03 30.82
C LEU A 372 0.43 -4.80 31.42
N HIS A 373 -0.69 -4.90 30.70
CA HIS A 373 -1.84 -5.70 31.17
C HIS A 373 -1.61 -7.21 31.07
N HIS A 374 -0.52 -7.66 30.46
CA HIS A 374 -0.25 -9.08 30.27
C HIS A 374 0.48 -9.67 31.51
N PRO A 375 -0.04 -10.76 32.10
CA PRO A 375 0.42 -11.27 33.40
C PRO A 375 1.87 -11.75 33.41
N ASP A 376 2.37 -12.20 32.26
CA ASP A 376 3.73 -12.73 32.14
C ASP A 376 4.77 -11.66 31.80
N ILE A 377 4.40 -10.37 31.71
CA ILE A 377 5.40 -9.33 31.43
C ILE A 377 6.28 -9.11 32.64
N ASP A 378 7.56 -9.38 32.42
CA ASP A 378 8.62 -9.15 33.37
C ASP A 378 9.09 -7.69 33.27
N ILE A 379 8.48 -6.84 34.10
CA ILE A 379 8.86 -5.43 34.29
C ILE A 379 10.29 -5.33 34.89
N THR A 380 10.79 -6.41 35.47
CA THR A 380 12.07 -6.51 36.19
C THR A 380 13.27 -6.55 35.25
N ASN A 381 13.10 -7.07 34.01
CA ASN A 381 14.21 -7.53 33.17
C ASN A 381 15.18 -6.47 32.60
N LYS A 382 15.08 -5.18 33.00
CA LYS A 382 16.15 -4.19 32.73
C LYS A 382 16.36 -3.12 33.81
N ILE A 383 15.42 -2.93 34.74
CA ILE A 383 15.76 -2.20 35.98
C ILE A 383 16.76 -3.03 36.79
N PHE A 384 16.61 -4.36 36.79
CA PHE A 384 17.47 -5.31 37.52
C PHE A 384 18.92 -5.36 37.01
N TRP A 385 19.16 -5.27 35.69
CA TRP A 385 20.50 -5.38 35.10
C TRP A 385 21.30 -4.09 35.04
N LEU A 386 20.65 -2.92 35.08
CA LEU A 386 21.35 -1.63 35.25
C LEU A 386 21.98 -1.47 36.65
N ILE A 387 21.61 -2.35 37.57
CA ILE A 387 21.89 -2.28 39.00
C ILE A 387 22.90 -3.34 39.46
N LEU A 388 22.91 -4.53 38.84
CA LEU A 388 23.82 -5.64 39.19
C LEU A 388 25.30 -5.42 38.83
N ASP A 389 25.65 -4.34 38.12
CA ASP A 389 27.05 -3.99 37.84
C ASP A 389 27.81 -3.47 39.09
N LYS A 390 27.12 -3.28 40.23
CA LYS A 390 27.74 -2.91 41.52
C LYS A 390 27.10 -3.60 42.74
N ASP A 391 27.64 -4.78 43.06
CA ASP A 391 27.78 -5.34 44.42
C ASP A 391 26.52 -5.83 45.18
N SER A 392 26.73 -6.90 45.96
CA SER A 392 25.75 -7.79 46.61
C SER A 392 24.97 -7.22 47.81
N ARG A 393 25.14 -5.94 48.15
CA ARG A 393 24.40 -5.26 49.25
C ARG A 393 23.16 -4.48 48.78
N ALA A 394 22.89 -4.48 47.48
CA ALA A 394 21.98 -3.54 46.85
C ALA A 394 20.47 -3.91 47.00
N GLU A 395 20.09 -5.11 47.43
CA GLU A 395 18.71 -5.61 47.37
C GLU A 395 17.63 -4.69 48.00
N THR A 396 17.93 -4.07 49.15
CA THR A 396 17.00 -3.16 49.86
C THR A 396 17.01 -1.73 49.28
N ASP A 397 18.16 -1.24 48.82
CA ASP A 397 18.29 0.08 48.19
C ASP A 397 17.72 0.09 46.76
N ILE A 398 17.71 -1.07 46.11
CA ILE A 398 17.10 -1.31 44.79
C ILE A 398 15.59 -1.22 44.84
N TYR A 399 14.94 -1.72 45.89
CA TYR A 399 13.50 -1.57 46.05
C TYR A 399 13.11 -0.09 46.16
N ASN A 400 13.88 0.68 46.93
CA ASN A 400 13.66 2.12 47.09
C ASN A 400 13.96 2.90 45.78
N LEU A 401 15.01 2.52 45.04
CA LEU A 401 15.35 3.12 43.74
C LEU A 401 14.36 2.72 42.63
N HIS A 402 13.86 1.49 42.64
CA HIS A 402 12.78 1.01 41.77
C HIS A 402 11.52 1.84 41.99
N GLU A 403 11.13 2.05 43.25
CA GLU A 403 9.98 2.87 43.57
C GLU A 403 10.24 4.34 43.23
N GLU A 404 11.47 4.84 43.38
CA GLU A 404 11.83 6.20 42.96
C GLU A 404 11.81 6.40 41.44
N ILE A 405 12.28 5.42 40.64
CA ILE A 405 12.28 5.48 39.17
C ILE A 405 10.86 5.28 38.62
N LYS A 406 10.11 4.32 39.15
CA LYS A 406 8.68 4.14 38.87
C LYS A 406 7.93 5.42 39.19
N ASN A 407 8.19 6.02 40.35
CA ASN A 407 7.62 7.32 40.71
C ASN A 407 8.10 8.43 39.77
N LYS A 408 9.37 8.46 39.33
CA LYS A 408 9.87 9.45 38.35
C LYS A 408 9.22 9.33 36.98
N VAL A 409 9.02 8.12 36.46
CA VAL A 409 8.36 7.89 35.16
C VAL A 409 6.86 8.17 35.26
N ILE A 410 6.22 7.76 36.35
CA ILE A 410 4.83 8.12 36.65
C ILE A 410 4.71 9.64 36.80
N ASN A 411 5.66 10.31 37.44
CA ASN A 411 5.67 11.76 37.62
C ASN A 411 5.94 12.49 36.30
N ALA A 412 6.89 12.03 35.46
CA ALA A 412 7.17 12.63 34.16
C ALA A 412 6.00 12.49 33.19
N SER A 413 5.33 11.33 33.17
CA SER A 413 4.10 11.12 32.40
C SER A 413 2.94 11.96 32.94
N ARG A 414 2.82 12.09 34.27
CA ARG A 414 1.86 12.98 34.93
C ARG A 414 2.14 14.45 34.60
N GLU A 415 3.40 14.88 34.53
CA GLU A 415 3.80 16.25 34.15
C GLU A 415 3.50 16.54 32.68
N ALA A 416 3.80 15.62 31.77
CA ALA A 416 3.47 15.78 30.34
C ALA A 416 1.95 15.81 30.10
N ILE A 417 1.18 14.99 30.81
CA ILE A 417 -0.29 15.04 30.74
C ILE A 417 -0.82 16.31 31.40
N LYS A 418 -0.21 16.77 32.49
CA LYS A 418 -0.57 18.03 33.16
C LYS A 418 -0.33 19.22 32.25
N SER A 419 0.81 19.32 31.56
CA SER A 419 1.11 20.42 30.64
C SER A 419 0.16 20.44 29.42
N LEU A 420 -0.18 19.27 28.89
CA LEU A 420 -1.17 19.14 27.82
C LEU A 420 -2.58 19.53 28.30
N THR A 421 -2.93 19.14 29.53
CA THR A 421 -4.23 19.46 30.15
C THR A 421 -4.32 20.94 30.51
N GLU A 422 -3.25 21.57 30.97
CA GLU A 422 -3.17 23.01 31.22
C GLU A 422 -3.36 23.81 29.91
N THR A 423 -2.73 23.35 28.83
CA THR A 423 -2.91 23.96 27.50
C THR A 423 -4.37 23.80 27.01
N TYR A 424 -4.94 22.60 27.15
CA TYR A 424 -6.33 22.32 26.79
C TYR A 424 -7.33 23.13 27.62
N THR A 425 -7.20 23.14 28.94
CA THR A 425 -8.10 23.89 29.84
C THR A 425 -7.97 25.39 29.65
N GLY A 426 -6.76 25.90 29.39
CA GLY A 426 -6.52 27.31 29.02
C GLY A 426 -7.29 27.69 27.75
N ASN A 427 -7.09 26.94 26.66
CA ASN A 427 -7.76 27.20 25.39
C ASN A 427 -9.28 27.02 25.49
N THR A 428 -9.74 25.99 26.19
CA THR A 428 -11.17 25.69 26.35
C THR A 428 -11.87 26.74 27.22
N SER A 429 -11.23 27.22 28.29
CA SER A 429 -11.77 28.30 29.13
C SER A 429 -11.90 29.60 28.35
N LEU A 430 -10.95 29.93 27.46
CA LEU A 430 -11.04 31.13 26.62
C LEU A 430 -12.23 31.05 25.67
N VAL A 431 -12.42 29.92 24.99
CA VAL A 431 -13.57 29.70 24.10
C VAL A 431 -14.88 29.76 24.88
N ALA A 432 -14.93 29.17 26.07
CA ALA A 432 -16.11 29.20 26.94
C ALA A 432 -16.49 30.63 27.35
N ILE A 433 -15.50 31.43 27.78
CA ILE A 433 -15.72 32.83 28.16
C ILE A 433 -16.16 33.65 26.94
N LEU A 434 -15.59 33.40 25.77
CA LEU A 434 -15.99 34.09 24.53
C LEU A 434 -17.45 33.80 24.17
N ILE A 435 -17.88 32.53 24.20
CA ILE A 435 -19.27 32.15 23.95
C ILE A 435 -20.20 32.82 24.97
N ALA A 436 -19.86 32.78 26.26
CA ALA A 436 -20.64 33.41 27.32
C ALA A 436 -20.74 34.94 27.13
N THR A 437 -19.67 35.58 26.66
CA THR A 437 -19.64 37.02 26.38
C THR A 437 -20.54 37.38 25.19
N ILE A 438 -20.51 36.58 24.12
CA ILE A 438 -21.35 36.78 22.93
C ILE A 438 -22.83 36.62 23.29
N THR A 439 -23.19 35.56 24.03
CA THR A 439 -24.57 35.32 24.46
C THR A 439 -25.05 36.41 25.43
N PHE A 440 -24.21 36.78 26.40
CA PHE A 440 -24.52 37.87 27.32
C PHE A 440 -24.78 39.19 26.57
N ALA A 441 -23.93 39.54 25.60
CA ALA A 441 -24.13 40.73 24.78
C ALA A 441 -25.43 40.65 23.95
N ALA A 442 -25.75 39.48 23.38
CA ALA A 442 -26.97 39.25 22.61
C ALA A 442 -28.24 39.41 23.46
N ALA A 443 -28.21 39.02 24.74
CA ALA A 443 -29.33 39.18 25.65
C ALA A 443 -29.70 40.65 25.94
N PHE A 444 -28.73 41.57 25.88
CA PHE A 444 -28.95 43.00 26.14
C PHE A 444 -29.02 43.87 24.88
N THR A 445 -28.54 43.36 23.74
CA THR A 445 -28.65 44.00 22.41
C THR A 445 -29.84 43.44 21.63
N LEU A 446 -31.02 43.42 22.28
CA LEU A 446 -32.22 42.74 21.77
C LEU A 446 -32.62 43.24 20.40
N THR A 447 -32.77 42.29 19.48
CA THR A 447 -33.17 42.56 18.11
C THR A 447 -34.64 42.99 18.06
N GLY A 448 -34.87 44.28 17.83
CA GLY A 448 -36.21 44.89 17.82
C GLY A 448 -36.39 46.07 18.76
N GLY A 449 -35.40 46.35 19.63
CA GLY A 449 -35.41 47.51 20.53
C GLY A 449 -36.39 47.38 21.71
N TYR A 450 -36.39 48.41 22.56
CA TYR A 450 -37.25 48.52 23.73
C TYR A 450 -38.42 49.46 23.42
N SER A 451 -39.59 49.16 23.99
CA SER A 451 -40.74 50.06 23.88
C SER A 451 -40.49 51.36 24.64
N SER A 452 -40.90 52.49 24.05
CA SER A 452 -40.79 53.84 24.64
C SER A 452 -42.15 54.40 25.11
N SER A 453 -43.20 53.58 25.15
CA SER A 453 -44.50 54.00 25.71
C SER A 453 -44.48 53.98 27.25
N ALA A 454 -45.04 55.02 27.88
CA ALA A 454 -44.97 55.27 29.32
C ALA A 454 -45.43 54.11 30.24
N GLU A 455 -46.29 53.20 29.77
CA GLU A 455 -46.76 52.03 30.54
C GLU A 455 -45.91 50.77 30.34
N SER A 456 -45.01 50.75 29.35
CA SER A 456 -44.20 49.58 28.98
C SER A 456 -42.75 49.93 28.68
N GLU A 457 -42.27 51.03 29.26
CA GLU A 457 -40.95 51.58 28.99
C GLU A 457 -39.87 50.57 29.39
N GLY A 458 -38.97 50.24 28.47
CA GLY A 458 -37.91 49.26 28.70
C GLY A 458 -38.30 47.79 28.49
N LEU A 459 -39.53 47.47 28.05
CA LEU A 459 -39.90 46.10 27.66
C LEU A 459 -39.49 45.80 26.21
N PRO A 460 -39.03 44.56 25.88
CA PRO A 460 -38.70 44.20 24.52
C PRO A 460 -39.95 44.16 23.64
N ILE A 461 -39.91 44.84 22.49
CA ILE A 461 -41.05 44.94 21.57
C ILE A 461 -41.51 43.55 21.05
N MET A 462 -40.58 42.59 20.96
CA MET A 462 -40.86 41.24 20.46
C MET A 462 -41.15 40.19 21.56
N ALA A 463 -41.30 40.60 22.82
CA ALA A 463 -41.42 39.69 23.98
C ALA A 463 -42.55 38.64 23.89
N ARG A 464 -43.62 38.93 23.13
CA ARG A 464 -44.77 38.03 22.95
C ARG A 464 -44.61 37.02 21.80
N LYS A 465 -43.54 37.11 21.00
CA LYS A 465 -43.30 36.17 19.89
C LYS A 465 -42.64 34.90 20.40
N VAL A 466 -43.19 33.75 20.03
CA VAL A 466 -42.67 32.42 20.39
C VAL A 466 -41.20 32.25 19.98
N ALA A 467 -40.83 32.69 18.78
CA ALA A 467 -39.45 32.60 18.31
C ALA A 467 -38.47 33.46 19.14
N PHE A 468 -38.93 34.57 19.74
CA PHE A 468 -38.12 35.44 20.59
C PHE A 468 -37.95 34.84 21.99
N GLN A 469 -38.99 34.18 22.50
CA GLN A 469 -38.89 33.40 23.74
C GLN A 469 -37.93 32.21 23.58
N ALA A 470 -37.98 31.52 22.44
CA ALA A 470 -37.03 30.45 22.13
C ALA A 470 -35.58 30.96 22.05
N PHE A 471 -35.36 32.13 21.43
CA PHE A 471 -34.06 32.80 21.42
C PHE A 471 -33.50 33.02 22.83
N LEU A 472 -34.27 33.65 23.72
CA LEU A 472 -33.82 33.93 25.09
C LEU A 472 -33.52 32.67 25.90
N ILE A 473 -34.32 31.60 25.73
CA ILE A 473 -34.10 30.32 26.40
C ILE A 473 -32.79 29.67 25.93
N PHE A 474 -32.59 29.57 24.61
CA PHE A 474 -31.37 28.97 24.06
C PHE A 474 -30.12 29.79 24.35
N ASP A 475 -30.23 31.12 24.32
CA ASP A 475 -29.13 32.03 24.65
C ASP A 475 -28.70 31.89 26.11
N THR A 476 -29.68 31.84 27.03
CA THR A 476 -29.43 31.61 28.47
C THR A 476 -28.82 30.22 28.73
N LEU A 477 -29.35 29.17 28.08
CA LEU A 477 -28.80 27.81 28.21
C LEU A 477 -27.35 27.72 27.70
N GLY A 478 -27.04 28.38 26.58
CA GLY A 478 -25.70 28.48 26.03
C GLY A 478 -24.76 29.22 26.98
N MET A 479 -25.18 30.38 27.48
CA MET A 479 -24.42 31.16 28.44
C MET A 479 -24.12 30.37 29.73
N CYS A 480 -25.14 29.78 30.37
CA CYS A 480 -24.99 29.04 31.61
C CYS A 480 -24.09 27.80 31.45
N SER A 481 -24.25 27.06 30.36
CA SER A 481 -23.42 25.87 30.07
C SER A 481 -21.97 26.26 29.79
N SER A 482 -21.77 27.37 29.07
CA SER A 482 -20.43 27.89 28.79
C SER A 482 -19.73 28.42 30.04
N LEU A 483 -20.44 29.14 30.91
CA LEU A 483 -19.91 29.56 32.21
C LEU A 483 -19.59 28.37 33.09
N ALA A 484 -20.43 27.34 33.13
CA ALA A 484 -20.14 26.10 33.85
C ALA A 484 -18.84 25.45 33.34
N VAL A 485 -18.60 25.41 32.02
CA VAL A 485 -17.31 24.94 31.46
C VAL A 485 -16.15 25.82 31.93
N ALA A 486 -16.29 27.15 31.90
CA ALA A 486 -15.24 28.06 32.36
C ALA A 486 -14.90 27.83 33.85
N PHE A 487 -15.92 27.71 34.71
CA PHE A 487 -15.72 27.43 36.14
C PHE A 487 -15.10 26.05 36.38
N ILE A 488 -15.55 25.01 35.68
CA ILE A 488 -14.95 23.67 35.76
C ILE A 488 -13.49 23.72 35.31
N CYS A 489 -13.16 24.46 34.24
CA CYS A 489 -11.78 24.64 33.78
C CYS A 489 -10.91 25.40 34.79
N VAL A 490 -11.46 26.39 35.50
CA VAL A 490 -10.75 27.11 36.57
C VAL A 490 -10.50 26.20 37.77
N ILE A 491 -11.54 25.48 38.22
CA ILE A 491 -11.44 24.53 39.34
C ILE A 491 -10.46 23.41 39.00
N ALA A 492 -10.49 22.90 37.77
CA ALA A 492 -9.60 21.84 37.30
C ALA A 492 -8.11 22.23 37.42
N ARG A 493 -7.75 23.52 37.43
CA ARG A 493 -6.34 23.95 37.62
C ARG A 493 -5.81 23.66 39.03
N TRP A 494 -6.69 23.38 39.99
CA TRP A 494 -6.37 23.22 41.41
C TRP A 494 -6.64 21.80 41.92
N MET A 495 -7.05 20.85 41.06
CA MET A 495 -7.49 19.50 41.45
C MET A 495 -6.56 18.36 40.98
N ASP A 496 -6.65 17.22 41.68
CA ASP A 496 -5.83 16.01 41.44
C ASP A 496 -6.05 15.32 40.09
N PHE A 497 -5.05 14.53 39.67
CA PHE A 497 -4.93 13.91 38.34
C PHE A 497 -6.12 13.03 37.91
N GLU A 498 -6.66 12.17 38.78
CA GLU A 498 -7.81 11.31 38.44
C GLU A 498 -9.07 12.15 38.14
N PHE A 499 -9.17 13.33 38.74
CA PHE A 499 -10.27 14.25 38.53
C PHE A 499 -10.15 15.02 37.20
N LEU A 500 -8.93 15.24 36.69
CA LEU A 500 -8.67 15.96 35.43
C LEU A 500 -9.24 15.26 34.19
N LEU A 501 -9.15 13.92 34.12
CA LEU A 501 -9.67 13.14 33.00
C LEU A 501 -11.21 13.18 32.95
N HIS A 502 -11.85 13.09 34.12
CA HIS A 502 -13.31 13.20 34.23
C HIS A 502 -13.78 14.61 33.84
N CYS A 503 -13.09 15.65 34.32
CA CYS A 503 -13.33 17.04 33.94
C CYS A 503 -13.17 17.28 32.43
N ARG A 504 -12.20 16.64 31.76
CA ARG A 504 -12.01 16.78 30.30
C ARG A 504 -13.19 16.20 29.51
N SER A 505 -13.68 15.01 29.89
CA SER A 505 -14.83 14.40 29.23
C SER A 505 -16.10 15.24 29.43
N LEU A 506 -16.31 15.71 30.67
CA LEU A 506 -17.46 16.54 31.03
C LEU A 506 -17.44 17.90 30.31
N THR A 507 -16.30 18.60 30.32
CA THR A 507 -16.16 19.91 29.65
C THR A 507 -16.34 19.79 28.14
N LYS A 508 -15.87 18.71 27.49
CA LYS A 508 -16.13 18.46 26.06
C LYS A 508 -17.63 18.33 25.76
N LYS A 509 -18.36 17.54 26.54
CA LYS A 509 -19.82 17.34 26.36
C LYS A 509 -20.60 18.63 26.61
N LEU A 510 -20.25 19.35 27.66
CA LEU A 510 -20.92 20.59 28.04
C LEU A 510 -20.59 21.76 27.08
N MET A 511 -19.37 21.81 26.55
CA MET A 511 -18.98 22.76 25.50
C MET A 511 -19.72 22.49 24.18
N TRP A 512 -19.87 21.22 23.79
CA TRP A 512 -20.68 20.85 22.62
C TRP A 512 -22.14 21.29 22.78
N PHE A 513 -22.70 21.06 23.97
CA PHE A 513 -24.05 21.53 24.31
C PHE A 513 -24.16 23.05 24.20
N ALA A 514 -23.22 23.80 24.79
CA ALA A 514 -23.19 25.27 24.71
C ALA A 514 -23.17 25.76 23.26
N TYR A 515 -22.29 25.19 22.42
CA TYR A 515 -22.18 25.54 21.00
C TYR A 515 -23.49 25.31 20.22
N MET A 516 -24.16 24.18 20.45
CA MET A 516 -25.44 23.88 19.81
C MET A 516 -26.52 24.87 20.23
N THR A 517 -26.63 25.16 21.54
CA THR A 517 -27.61 26.13 22.05
C THR A 517 -27.36 27.55 21.55
N THR A 518 -26.11 28.02 21.46
CA THR A 518 -25.77 29.34 20.91
C THR A 518 -26.11 29.43 19.41
N THR A 519 -25.91 28.34 18.65
CA THR A 519 -26.27 28.28 17.23
C THR A 519 -27.80 28.34 17.03
N LEU A 520 -28.57 27.64 17.89
CA LEU A 520 -30.03 27.71 17.90
C LEU A 520 -30.54 29.09 18.32
N ALA A 521 -29.88 29.73 19.29
CA ALA A 521 -30.18 31.10 19.69
C ALA A 521 -29.97 32.05 18.51
N PHE A 522 -28.84 31.97 17.81
CA PHE A 522 -28.58 32.79 16.63
C PHE A 522 -29.63 32.60 15.53
N ALA A 523 -30.00 31.35 15.23
CA ALA A 523 -31.00 31.03 14.22
C ALA A 523 -32.40 31.59 14.58
N THR A 524 -32.85 31.36 15.82
CA THR A 524 -34.15 31.84 16.31
C THR A 524 -34.19 33.36 16.44
N GLY A 525 -33.09 33.99 16.89
CA GLY A 525 -32.93 35.44 16.93
C GLY A 525 -33.08 36.08 15.55
N LEU A 526 -32.32 35.61 14.54
CA LEU A 526 -32.46 36.11 13.17
C LEU A 526 -33.84 35.85 12.57
N TYR A 527 -34.45 34.70 12.89
CA TYR A 527 -35.81 34.40 12.44
C TYR A 527 -36.82 35.44 12.95
N THR A 528 -36.71 35.87 14.21
CA THR A 528 -37.64 36.88 14.79
C THR A 528 -37.60 38.22 14.05
N VAL A 529 -36.43 38.62 13.56
CA VAL A 529 -36.19 39.88 12.85
C VAL A 529 -36.60 39.79 11.39
N LEU A 530 -36.25 38.69 10.72
CA LEU A 530 -36.39 38.57 9.26
C LEU A 530 -37.74 37.99 8.82
N SER A 531 -38.35 37.11 9.62
CA SER A 531 -39.62 36.45 9.28
C SER A 531 -40.74 37.42 8.88
N PRO A 532 -40.93 38.59 9.53
CA PRO A 532 -41.99 39.53 9.16
C PRO A 532 -41.79 40.23 7.80
N ARG A 533 -40.57 40.30 7.26
CA ARG A 533 -40.25 41.03 6.01
C ARG A 533 -39.89 40.10 4.85
N VAL A 534 -39.10 39.06 5.12
CA VAL A 534 -38.54 38.15 4.10
C VAL A 534 -38.53 36.73 4.65
N HIS A 535 -39.67 36.04 4.56
CA HIS A 535 -39.83 34.73 5.20
C HIS A 535 -38.91 33.64 4.64
N TRP A 536 -38.69 33.62 3.31
CA TRP A 536 -37.84 32.62 2.65
C TRP A 536 -36.37 32.73 3.13
N LEU A 537 -35.87 33.95 3.29
CA LEU A 537 -34.50 34.22 3.75
C LEU A 537 -34.33 33.80 5.22
N ALA A 538 -35.32 34.06 6.07
CA ALA A 538 -35.31 33.63 7.46
C ALA A 538 -35.23 32.10 7.60
N VAL A 539 -36.00 31.37 6.79
CA VAL A 539 -35.97 29.89 6.77
C VAL A 539 -34.63 29.38 6.24
N ALA A 540 -34.11 29.95 5.15
CA ALA A 540 -32.82 29.57 4.56
C ALA A 540 -31.66 29.73 5.56
N ILE A 541 -31.63 30.84 6.31
CA ILE A 541 -30.61 31.08 7.33
C ILE A 541 -30.72 30.07 8.48
N CYS A 542 -31.94 29.76 8.95
CA CYS A 542 -32.12 28.76 10.02
C CYS A 542 -31.62 27.37 9.59
N VAL A 543 -31.95 26.94 8.37
CA VAL A 543 -31.49 25.68 7.80
C VAL A 543 -29.96 25.67 7.69
N LEU A 544 -29.36 26.75 7.20
CA LEU A 544 -27.92 26.88 7.08
C LEU A 544 -27.22 26.82 8.44
N SER A 545 -27.71 27.55 9.44
CA SER A 545 -27.16 27.56 10.80
C SER A 545 -27.22 26.17 11.48
N VAL A 546 -28.30 25.42 11.32
CA VAL A 546 -28.42 24.07 11.91
C VAL A 546 -27.63 23.02 11.13
N SER A 547 -27.53 23.17 9.81
CA SER A 547 -26.80 22.22 8.94
C SER A 547 -25.28 22.29 9.10
N LEU A 548 -24.71 23.46 9.42
CA LEU A 548 -23.26 23.66 9.48
C LEU A 548 -22.56 22.79 10.55
N PRO A 549 -23.02 22.70 11.82
CA PRO A 549 -22.46 21.79 12.81
C PRO A 549 -22.56 20.31 12.42
N ILE A 550 -23.68 19.93 11.76
CA ILE A 550 -23.91 18.56 11.28
C ILE A 550 -22.94 18.22 10.15
N LEU A 551 -22.71 19.16 9.24
CA LEU A 551 -21.76 18.98 8.14
C LEU A 551 -20.31 18.87 8.65
N ILE A 552 -19.91 19.70 9.61
CA ILE A 552 -18.57 19.66 10.20
C ILE A 552 -18.33 18.33 10.94
N THR A 553 -19.32 17.82 11.67
CA THR A 553 -19.22 16.51 12.33
C THR A 553 -19.13 15.37 11.31
N LEU A 554 -19.92 15.41 10.25
CA LEU A 554 -19.84 14.43 9.15
C LEU A 554 -18.49 14.46 8.42
N ILE A 555 -17.91 15.64 8.18
CA ILE A 555 -16.58 15.78 7.56
C ILE A 555 -15.48 15.28 8.52
N GLY A 556 -15.59 15.57 9.82
CA GLY A 556 -14.65 15.08 10.83
C GLY A 556 -14.70 13.57 11.02
N GLU A 557 -15.88 12.96 10.91
CA GLU A 557 -16.07 11.51 10.97
C GLU A 557 -15.90 10.80 9.62
N TRP A 558 -15.82 11.55 8.51
CA TRP A 558 -15.67 11.00 7.16
C TRP A 558 -14.52 10.01 7.04
N PRO A 559 -13.30 10.25 7.57
CA PRO A 559 -12.21 9.28 7.52
C PRO A 559 -12.56 7.96 8.23
N ILE A 560 -13.33 8.03 9.31
CA ILE A 560 -13.75 6.88 10.13
C ILE A 560 -14.89 6.11 9.44
N LEU A 561 -15.83 6.82 8.80
CA LEU A 561 -16.89 6.22 8.00
C LEU A 561 -16.33 5.55 6.74
N LEU A 562 -15.30 6.13 6.13
CA LEU A 562 -14.58 5.53 5.00
C LEU A 562 -13.84 4.25 5.43
N LEU A 563 -13.30 4.22 6.66
CA LEU A 563 -12.75 3.02 7.28
C LEU A 563 -13.83 1.97 7.58
N ARG A 564 -15.02 2.36 8.06
CA ARG A 564 -16.19 1.48 8.30
C ARG A 564 -16.79 0.89 7.02
N LEU A 565 -16.88 1.66 5.94
CA LEU A 565 -17.42 1.16 4.66
C LEU A 565 -16.46 0.18 3.98
N ARG A 566 -15.14 0.37 4.18
CA ARG A 566 -14.10 -0.50 3.63
C ARG A 566 -13.95 -1.83 4.37
N TYR A 567 -14.36 -1.89 5.64
CA TYR A 567 -14.35 -3.10 6.47
C TYR A 567 -15.77 -3.40 6.96
N HIS A 568 -16.46 -4.36 6.35
CA HIS A 568 -17.83 -4.81 6.70
C HIS A 568 -17.93 -5.44 8.11
N LYS A 569 -17.61 -4.67 9.16
CA LYS A 569 -17.86 -4.96 10.59
C LYS A 569 -18.13 -3.64 11.34
N PRO A 570 -18.95 -3.65 12.41
CA PRO A 570 -19.23 -2.44 13.18
C PRO A 570 -17.96 -1.99 13.91
N PHE A 571 -17.27 -0.98 13.37
CA PHE A 571 -16.16 -0.31 14.05
C PHE A 571 -16.69 0.32 15.34
N ASN A 572 -16.15 -0.09 16.48
CA ASN A 572 -16.61 0.36 17.79
C ASN A 572 -16.20 1.83 17.99
N ALA A 573 -17.17 2.76 18.07
CA ALA A 573 -16.91 4.21 18.15
C ALA A 573 -16.15 4.63 19.43
N ASN A 574 -16.06 3.73 20.41
CA ASN A 574 -15.35 3.93 21.67
C ASN A 574 -13.82 4.13 21.49
N PHE A 575 -13.26 3.96 20.29
CA PHE A 575 -11.85 4.22 20.01
C PHE A 575 -11.49 5.69 19.71
N ILE A 576 -12.49 6.59 19.59
CA ILE A 576 -12.30 8.03 19.29
C ILE A 576 -12.60 8.92 20.52
N GLU A 577 -13.23 8.37 21.57
CA GLU A 577 -13.49 9.10 22.83
C GLU A 577 -12.41 8.91 23.92
N MET A 578 -11.29 8.22 23.63
CA MET A 578 -10.07 8.21 24.45
C MET A 578 -8.92 8.88 23.70
#